data_AF-A0A352NC58-F1
#
_entry.id   AF-A0A352NC58-F1
#
_cell.length_a   1.000
_cell.length_b   1.000
_cell.length_c   1.000
_cell.angle_alpha   90.00
_cell.angle_beta   90.00
_cell.angle_gamma   90.00
#
_symmetry.space_group_name_H-M   'P 1'
#
loop_
_entity.id
_entity.type
_entity.pdbx_description
1 polymer ?
#
loop_
_entity_poly.entity_id
_entity_poly.type
_entity_poly.pdbx_seq_one_letter_code
_entity_poly.pdbx_strand_id
1 'polypeptide(L)'
;MHSTNRKKLGILLAILSVLLLISGTFAWFSFTQRAINDRSGNINFEEVGRLHDYFDRASGNKDVFAENFGDAPILVRVKLLEYMEIN
;
A
#
# COMPACT_ATOMS: atom_id res chain seq x y z
N MET A 1 5.37 -43.49 -31.88
CA MET A 1 5.39 -42.04 -32.19
C MET A 1 4.30 -41.22 -31.50
N HIS A 2 3.13 -41.77 -31.16
CA HIS A 2 2.02 -41.02 -30.54
C HIS A 2 2.21 -40.69 -29.04
N SER A 3 2.93 -41.53 -28.27
CA SER A 3 3.11 -41.35 -26.82
C SER A 3 4.12 -40.25 -26.46
N THR A 4 5.16 -40.05 -27.27
CA THR A 4 6.18 -39.01 -27.09
C THR A 4 5.59 -37.61 -27.26
N ASN A 5 4.66 -37.41 -28.19
CA ASN A 5 3.97 -36.12 -28.35
C ASN A 5 3.04 -35.79 -27.17
N ARG A 6 2.37 -36.78 -26.58
CA ARG A 6 1.58 -36.60 -25.34
C ARG A 6 2.45 -36.21 -24.15
N LYS A 7 3.64 -36.82 -24.03
CA LYS A 7 4.63 -36.47 -22.99
C LYS A 7 5.14 -35.04 -23.16
N LYS A 8 5.48 -34.63 -24.39
CA LYS A 8 5.89 -33.24 -24.69
C LYS A 8 4.79 -32.23 -24.36
N LEU A 9 3.55 -32.53 -24.70
CA LEU A 9 2.40 -31.70 -24.36
C LEU A 9 2.22 -31.58 -22.84
N GLY A 10 2.32 -32.69 -22.10
CA GLY A 10 2.25 -32.67 -20.64
C GLY A 10 3.35 -31.80 -19.99
N ILE A 11 4.58 -31.88 -20.51
CA ILE A 11 5.68 -31.02 -20.05
C ILE A 11 5.41 -29.55 -20.35
N LEU A 12 4.92 -29.22 -21.54
CA LEU A 12 4.58 -27.84 -21.92
C LEU A 12 3.50 -27.26 -21.00
N LEU A 13 2.45 -28.05 -20.71
CA LEU A 13 1.37 -27.63 -19.82
C LEU A 13 1.85 -27.43 -18.38
N ALA A 14 2.76 -28.28 -17.90
CA ALA A 14 3.38 -28.12 -16.58
C ALA A 14 4.23 -26.86 -16.47
N ILE A 15 4.99 -26.52 -17.52
CA ILE A 15 5.76 -25.26 -17.56
C ILE A 15 4.83 -24.06 -17.57
N LEU A 16 3.77 -24.10 -18.39
CA LEU A 16 2.81 -23.01 -18.49
C LEU A 16 2.08 -22.78 -17.16
N SER A 17 1.69 -23.83 -16.45
CA SER A 17 1.03 -23.69 -15.15
C SER A 17 1.94 -23.11 -14.08
N VAL A 18 3.24 -23.45 -14.07
CA VAL A 18 4.23 -22.82 -13.18
C VAL A 18 4.39 -21.33 -13.51
N LEU A 19 4.48 -20.95 -14.78
CA LEU A 19 4.59 -19.55 -15.19
C LEU A 19 3.34 -18.74 -14.83
N LEU A 20 2.15 -19.32 -14.96
CA LEU A 20 0.90 -18.70 -14.55
C LEU A 20 0.81 -18.52 -13.03
N LEU A 21 1.28 -19.50 -12.25
CA LEU A 21 1.36 -19.38 -10.80
C LEU A 21 2.29 -18.23 -10.39
N ILE A 22 3.51 -18.17 -10.93
CA ILE A 22 4.49 -17.12 -10.59
C ILE A 22 3.95 -15.73 -10.95
N SER A 23 3.45 -15.57 -12.18
CA SER A 23 2.93 -14.28 -12.66
C SER A 23 1.65 -13.87 -11.92
N GLY A 24 0.75 -14.81 -11.62
CA GLY A 24 -0.45 -14.57 -10.81
C GLY A 24 -0.11 -14.17 -9.37
N THR A 25 0.88 -14.81 -8.75
CA THR A 25 1.37 -14.43 -7.41
C THR A 25 1.98 -13.03 -7.43
N PHE A 26 2.83 -12.71 -8.40
CA PHE A 26 3.41 -11.38 -8.52
C PHE A 26 2.33 -10.31 -8.74
N ALA A 27 1.38 -10.57 -9.65
CA ALA A 27 0.25 -9.70 -9.91
C ALA A 27 -0.58 -9.47 -8.62
N TRP A 28 -0.92 -10.53 -7.89
CA TRP A 28 -1.65 -10.43 -6.63
C TRP A 28 -0.92 -9.57 -5.59
N PHE A 29 0.37 -9.74 -5.40
CA PHE A 29 1.15 -8.89 -4.48
C PHE A 29 1.29 -7.45 -4.98
N SER A 30 1.39 -7.21 -6.29
CA SER A 30 1.49 -5.87 -6.86
C SER A 30 0.17 -5.08 -6.81
N PHE A 31 -0.98 -5.73 -7.04
CA PHE A 31 -2.29 -5.10 -6.94
C PHE A 31 -2.77 -5.01 -5.50
N THR A 32 -2.46 -6.01 -4.68
CA THR A 32 -2.71 -6.00 -3.23
C THR A 32 -1.53 -5.36 -2.50
N GLN A 33 -0.93 -4.32 -3.10
CA GLN A 33 -0.22 -3.32 -2.32
C GLN A 33 -1.22 -2.78 -1.30
N ARG A 34 -1.24 -3.38 -0.11
CA ARG A 34 -1.54 -2.60 1.07
C ARG A 34 -0.53 -1.47 0.98
N ALA A 35 -1.01 -0.24 0.85
CA ALA A 35 -0.23 0.92 1.26
C ALA A 35 -0.06 0.79 2.79
N ILE A 36 0.71 -0.22 3.23
CA ILE A 36 1.28 -0.19 4.54
C ILE A 36 2.20 1.01 4.44
N ASN A 37 1.99 2.01 5.29
CA ASN A 37 3.03 2.98 5.60
C ASN A 37 4.20 2.28 6.31
N ASP A 38 4.58 1.08 5.86
CA ASP A 38 5.75 0.35 6.32
C ASP A 38 6.89 0.91 5.52
N ARG A 39 7.55 1.85 6.20
CA ARG A 39 8.84 2.39 5.85
C ARG A 39 9.83 1.23 5.94
N SER A 40 9.90 0.42 4.88
CA SER A 40 10.62 -0.87 4.81
C SER A 40 12.14 -0.76 4.75
N GLY A 41 12.69 0.18 5.52
CA GLY A 41 14.11 0.26 5.83
C GLY A 41 14.24 0.69 7.28
N ASN A 42 15.11 0.01 8.02
CA ASN A 42 15.67 0.53 9.27
C ASN A 42 16.42 1.82 8.96
N ILE A 43 15.68 2.90 8.80
CA ILE A 43 16.23 4.23 8.75
C ILE A 43 16.06 4.77 10.16
N ASN A 44 17.18 5.02 10.83
CA ASN A 44 17.28 5.62 12.15
C ASN A 44 16.77 7.07 12.12
N PHE A 45 15.57 7.31 11.60
CA PHE A 45 14.88 8.56 11.79
C PHE A 45 14.13 8.41 13.11
N GLU A 46 14.51 9.22 14.09
CA GLU A 46 13.56 9.72 15.07
C GLU A 46 12.29 10.13 14.31
N GLU A 47 11.09 9.95 14.88
CA GLU A 47 9.90 10.60 14.31
C GLU A 47 10.30 12.05 13.98
N VAL A 48 10.15 12.51 12.73
CA VAL A 48 10.57 13.88 12.32
C VAL A 48 9.37 14.76 12.02
N GLY A 49 8.16 14.23 12.18
CA GLY A 49 6.94 15.00 12.03
C GLY A 49 5.73 14.31 12.67
N ARG A 50 4.73 15.11 13.02
CA ARG A 50 3.52 14.67 13.73
C ARG A 50 2.28 15.31 13.11
N LEU A 51 1.19 14.57 13.07
CA LEU A 51 -0.12 15.09 12.70
C LEU A 51 -0.87 15.49 13.96
N HIS A 52 -1.45 16.68 13.96
CA HIS A 52 -2.24 17.22 15.04
C HIS A 52 -3.66 17.48 14.58
N ASP A 53 -4.61 17.25 15.48
CA ASP A 53 -5.96 17.75 15.34
C ASP A 53 -6.46 18.43 16.63
N TYR A 54 -7.10 19.58 16.44
CA TYR A 54 -7.66 20.36 17.53
C TYR A 54 -9.11 20.71 17.19
N PHE A 55 -10.04 20.30 18.04
CA PHE A 55 -11.46 20.62 17.90
C PHE A 55 -11.87 21.63 18.95
N ASP A 56 -12.28 22.82 18.50
CA ASP A 56 -12.87 23.83 19.36
C ASP A 56 -14.39 23.61 19.45
N ARG A 57 -14.87 23.25 20.65
CA ARG A 57 -16.31 23.05 20.90
C ARG A 57 -17.13 24.34 20.82
N ALA A 58 -16.54 25.50 21.07
CA ALA A 58 -17.26 26.76 21.07
C ALA A 58 -17.55 27.26 19.65
N SER A 59 -16.56 27.19 18.76
CA SER A 59 -16.73 27.55 17.34
C SER A 59 -17.19 26.39 16.45
N GLY A 60 -17.04 25.14 16.89
CA GLY A 60 -17.26 23.95 16.07
C GLY A 60 -16.17 23.73 15.01
N ASN A 61 -15.11 24.53 15.02
CA ASN A 61 -14.01 24.41 14.07
C ASN A 61 -13.06 23.25 14.43
N LYS A 62 -12.60 22.52 13.42
CA LYS A 62 -11.55 21.50 13.56
C LYS A 62 -10.33 21.92 12.75
N ASP A 63 -9.27 22.30 13.46
CA ASP A 63 -7.98 22.57 12.85
C ASP A 63 -7.17 21.27 12.73
N VAL A 64 -6.55 21.06 11.56
CA VAL A 64 -5.70 19.91 11.28
C VAL A 64 -4.40 20.42 10.68
N PHE A 65 -3.27 20.07 11.29
CA PHE A 65 -1.97 20.54 10.85
C PHE A 65 -0.89 19.48 11.04
N ALA A 66 0.14 19.54 10.20
CA ALA A 66 1.32 18.69 10.29
C ALA A 66 2.49 19.53 10.80
N GLU A 67 3.17 19.03 11.83
CA GLU A 67 4.39 19.61 12.38
C GLU A 67 5.59 18.85 11.84
N ASN A 68 6.63 19.56 11.39
CA ASN A 68 7.94 19.01 11.05
C ASN A 68 8.92 19.47 12.13
N PHE A 69 9.42 18.54 12.94
CA PHE A 69 10.38 18.82 14.01
C PHE A 69 11.79 18.26 13.70
N GLY A 70 12.01 17.81 12.45
CA GLY A 70 13.33 17.45 11.95
C GLY A 70 13.88 18.44 10.91
N ASP A 71 15.13 18.21 10.50
CA ASP A 71 15.87 19.12 9.60
C ASP A 71 15.67 18.82 8.10
N ALA A 72 14.88 17.79 7.77
CA ALA A 72 14.60 17.39 6.39
C ALA A 72 13.15 17.74 5.99
N PRO A 73 12.89 18.06 4.71
CA PRO A 73 11.52 18.25 4.23
C PRO A 73 10.67 16.98 4.40
N ILE A 74 9.42 17.14 4.83
CA ILE A 74 8.44 16.05 4.93
C ILE A 74 7.36 16.18 3.83
N LEU A 75 6.79 15.03 3.43
CA LEU A 75 5.65 14.98 2.52
C LEU A 75 4.37 14.81 3.34
N VAL A 76 3.44 15.75 3.18
CA VAL A 76 2.12 15.72 3.83
C VAL A 76 1.06 15.45 2.77
N ARG A 77 0.16 14.50 3.03
CA ARG A 77 -1.00 14.21 2.19
C ARG A 77 -2.27 14.47 2.99
N VAL A 78 -3.01 15.51 2.60
CA VAL A 78 -4.32 15.81 3.18
C VAL A 78 -5.40 15.19 2.32
N LYS A 79 -6.29 14.41 2.93
CA LYS A 79 -7.51 13.91 2.30
C LYS A 79 -8.70 14.40 3.13
N LEU A 80 -9.48 15.29 2.55
CA LEU A 80 -10.75 15.71 3.14
C LEU A 80 -11.83 14.72 2.70
N LEU A 81 -12.50 14.12 3.68
CA LEU A 81 -13.67 13.29 3.48
C LEU A 81 -14.84 14.00 4.11
N GLU A 82 -15.87 14.30 3.32
CA GLU A 82 -17.11 14.81 3.87
C GLU A 82 -17.88 13.66 4.53
N TYR A 83 -18.24 13.83 5.79
CA TYR A 83 -19.15 12.96 6.51
C TYR A 83 -20.31 13.80 7.03
N MET A 84 -21.52 13.52 6.54
CA MET A 84 -22.75 14.10 7.07
C MET A 84 -23.39 13.07 7.99
N GLU A 85 -23.35 13.33 9.30
CA GLU A 85 -24.13 12.57 10.27
C GLU A 85 -25.57 13.07 10.20
N ILE A 86 -26.47 12.25 9.66
CA ILE A 86 -27.92 12.51 9.71
C ILE A 86 -28.43 11.83 10.98
N ASN A 87 -28.76 12.61 11.99
CA ASN A 87 -29.45 12.18 13.21
C ASN A 87 -30.93 12.54 13.14
#